data_AF-A0A0N4V9T7-F1
#
_entry.id   AF-A0A0N4V9T7-F1
#
_cell.length_a   1.000
_cell.length_b   1.000
_cell.length_c   1.000
_cell.angle_alpha   90.00
_cell.angle_beta   90.00
_cell.angle_gamma   90.00
#
_symmetry.space_group_name_H-M   'P 1'
#
loop_
_entity.id
_entity.type
_entity.pdbx_description
1 polymer ?
#
loop_
_entity_poly.entity_id
_entity_poly.type
_entity_poly.pdbx_seq_one_letter_code
_entity_poly.pdbx_strand_id
1 'polypeptide(L)'
;MEDTAGRSYIRLTSYLAPEVNRTVGQQIRYKCEAAGSPKPVFSWKRNNVPLERRPNIKVRNKDHFSRLTIVDLEVLNSGFYECIATNSAGTVKTGSKLKNKYVWSKRCVRHLEVPETIEL
;
A
#
# COMPACT_ATOMS: atom_id res chain seq x y z
N MET A 1 13.02 -35.48 8.26
CA MET A 1 11.81 -35.36 9.09
C MET A 1 10.88 -34.42 8.35
N GLU A 2 10.23 -34.96 7.33
CA GLU A 2 9.18 -34.27 6.58
C GLU A 2 7.86 -34.76 7.19
N ASP A 3 7.09 -33.84 7.76
CA ASP A 3 5.74 -34.15 8.21
C ASP A 3 4.86 -34.40 6.98
N THR A 4 4.79 -35.65 6.56
CA THR A 4 3.90 -36.16 5.51
C THR A 4 2.47 -36.29 6.05
N ALA A 5 1.88 -35.18 6.45
CA ALA A 5 0.44 -35.03 6.52
C ALA A 5 0.09 -33.83 5.65
N GLY A 6 -0.54 -34.06 4.50
CA GLY A 6 -1.01 -33.03 3.55
C GLY A 6 -2.13 -32.16 4.12
N ARG A 7 -1.93 -31.60 5.33
CA ARG A 7 -2.85 -30.69 6.00
C ARG A 7 -2.82 -29.35 5.28
N SER A 8 -4.01 -28.81 5.02
CA SER A 8 -4.13 -27.48 4.47
C SER A 8 -3.58 -26.46 5.47
N TYR A 9 -2.74 -25.54 5.03
CA TYR A 9 -2.21 -24.47 5.86
C TYR A 9 -2.05 -23.17 5.07
N ILE A 10 -2.01 -22.04 5.78
CA ILE A 10 -1.68 -20.74 5.21
C ILE A 10 -1.01 -19.85 6.25
N ARG A 11 0.05 -19.14 5.85
CA ARG A 11 0.75 -18.18 6.69
C ARG A 11 1.39 -17.07 5.86
N LEU A 12 1.51 -15.88 6.46
CA LEU A 12 2.34 -14.84 5.90
C LEU A 12 3.82 -15.19 6.04
N THR A 13 4.58 -14.90 5.00
CA THR A 13 6.05 -14.99 5.00
C THR A 13 6.70 -13.61 4.91
N SER A 14 5.92 -12.57 4.58
CA SER A 14 6.31 -11.17 4.72
C SER A 14 5.16 -10.34 5.28
N TYR A 15 5.52 -9.23 5.93
CA TYR A 15 4.57 -8.26 6.48
C TYR A 15 4.86 -6.90 5.88
N LEU A 16 3.80 -6.15 5.59
CA LEU A 16 3.94 -4.75 5.20
C LEU A 16 4.36 -3.91 6.41
N ALA A 17 5.11 -2.85 6.16
CA ALA A 17 5.39 -1.85 7.19
C ALA A 17 4.06 -1.24 7.69
N PRO A 18 3.91 -0.98 9.01
CA PRO A 18 2.66 -0.44 9.56
C PRO A 18 2.23 0.89 8.93
N GLU A 19 3.20 1.73 8.58
CA GLU A 19 2.99 3.03 7.95
C GLU A 19 4.09 3.34 6.95
N VAL A 20 3.71 3.96 5.83
CA VAL A 20 4.64 4.50 4.84
C VAL A 20 4.25 5.94 4.52
N ASN A 21 5.24 6.82 4.59
CA ASN A 21 5.12 8.21 4.18
C ASN A 21 5.76 8.39 2.81
N ARG A 22 5.01 8.89 1.83
CA ARG A 22 5.52 9.12 0.47
C ARG A 22 5.10 10.48 -0.06
N THR A 23 5.95 11.07 -0.88
CA THR A 23 5.67 12.36 -1.47
C THR A 23 4.77 12.21 -2.69
N VAL A 24 3.85 13.16 -2.92
CA VAL A 24 3.04 13.22 -4.15
C VAL A 24 3.94 13.17 -5.39
N GLY A 25 3.54 12.44 -6.42
CA GLY A 25 4.31 12.17 -7.64
C GLY A 25 5.35 11.05 -7.52
N GLN A 26 5.65 10.56 -6.31
CA GLN A 26 6.54 9.41 -6.16
C GLN A 26 5.83 8.09 -6.44
N GLN A 27 6.61 7.02 -6.61
CA GLN A 27 6.10 5.65 -6.70
C GLN A 27 6.21 4.94 -5.34
N ILE A 28 5.22 4.12 -5.02
CA ILE A 28 5.26 3.17 -3.89
C ILE A 28 5.04 1.74 -4.38
N ARG A 29 5.70 0.78 -3.70
CA ARG A 29 5.57 -0.65 -3.96
C ARG A 29 5.30 -1.39 -2.65
N TYR A 30 4.19 -2.10 -2.59
CA TYR A 30 3.89 -3.06 -1.53
C TYR A 30 4.12 -4.47 -2.05
N LYS A 31 4.80 -5.30 -1.25
CA LYS A 31 5.04 -6.72 -1.54
C LYS A 31 4.51 -7.54 -0.36
N CYS A 32 3.63 -8.48 -0.67
CA CYS A 32 3.00 -9.36 0.29
C CYS A 32 3.30 -10.80 -0.13
N GLU A 33 3.83 -11.59 0.78
CA GLU A 33 4.26 -12.97 0.54
C GLU A 33 3.54 -13.90 1.51
N ALA A 34 3.03 -15.01 0.99
CA ALA A 34 2.37 -16.02 1.77
C ALA A 34 2.73 -17.42 1.26
N ALA A 35 2.86 -18.34 2.19
CA ALA A 35 3.01 -19.76 1.92
C ALA A 35 1.72 -20.47 2.33
N GLY A 36 1.31 -21.45 1.53
CA GLY A 36 0.15 -22.26 1.83
C GLY A 36 0.02 -23.44 0.89
N SER A 37 -0.65 -24.47 1.37
CA SER A 37 -1.09 -25.62 0.58
C SER A 37 -2.61 -25.78 0.79
N PRO A 38 -3.45 -25.73 -0.25
CA PRO A 38 -3.15 -25.36 -1.65
C PRO A 38 -2.59 -23.94 -1.81
N LYS A 39 -2.06 -23.62 -3.00
CA LYS A 39 -1.44 -22.31 -3.31
C LYS A 39 -2.40 -21.15 -2.99
N PRO A 40 -1.94 -20.10 -2.29
CA PRO A 40 -2.79 -18.98 -1.91
C PRO A 40 -3.16 -18.08 -3.10
N VAL A 41 -4.37 -17.54 -3.07
CA VAL A 41 -4.85 -16.49 -3.97
C VAL A 41 -4.73 -15.15 -3.25
N PHE A 42 -4.16 -14.15 -3.93
CA PHE A 42 -3.93 -12.82 -3.37
C PHE A 42 -4.93 -11.79 -3.89
N SER A 43 -5.39 -10.93 -2.99
CA SER A 43 -6.20 -9.75 -3.29
C SER A 43 -5.75 -8.55 -2.46
N TRP A 44 -6.14 -7.35 -2.90
CA TRP A 44 -5.80 -6.10 -2.24
C TRP A 44 -7.04 -5.26 -2.01
N LYS A 45 -7.09 -4.59 -0.85
CA LYS A 45 -8.11 -3.62 -0.49
C LYS A 45 -7.49 -2.29 -0.10
N ARG A 46 -8.23 -1.22 -0.32
CA ARG A 46 -7.96 0.11 0.24
C ARG A 46 -9.17 0.55 1.04
N ASN A 47 -8.98 0.85 2.32
CA ASN A 47 -10.05 1.25 3.24
C ASN A 47 -11.23 0.26 3.22
N ASN A 48 -10.93 -1.04 3.30
CA ASN A 48 -11.90 -2.16 3.23
C ASN A 48 -12.64 -2.34 1.89
N VAL A 49 -12.38 -1.50 0.90
CA VAL A 49 -12.94 -1.61 -0.46
C VAL A 49 -11.92 -2.30 -1.38
N PRO A 50 -12.32 -3.24 -2.26
CA PRO A 50 -11.44 -3.78 -3.29
C PRO A 50 -10.73 -2.68 -4.08
N LEU A 51 -9.46 -2.87 -4.40
CA LEU A 51 -8.74 -1.88 -5.20
C LEU A 51 -9.39 -1.73 -6.58
N GLU A 52 -9.85 -0.52 -6.87
CA GLU A 52 -10.29 -0.13 -8.20
C GLU A 52 -9.12 -0.18 -9.18
N ARG A 53 -9.41 -0.62 -10.40
CA ARG A 53 -8.43 -0.54 -11.50
C ARG A 53 -8.30 0.92 -11.89
N ARG A 54 -7.10 1.47 -11.75
CA ARG A 54 -6.74 2.82 -12.20
C ARG A 54 -5.44 2.76 -13.00
N PRO A 55 -5.20 3.69 -13.95
CA PRO A 55 -3.98 3.69 -14.75
C PRO A 55 -2.69 3.73 -13.91
N ASN A 56 -2.74 4.41 -12.77
CA ASN A 56 -1.63 4.56 -11.84
C ASN A 56 -1.48 3.40 -10.83
N ILE A 57 -2.41 2.44 -10.79
CA ILE A 57 -2.41 1.32 -9.85
C ILE A 57 -2.22 0.00 -10.61
N LYS A 58 -1.13 -0.71 -10.32
CA LYS A 58 -0.78 -2.00 -10.94
C LYS A 58 -0.64 -3.09 -9.88
N VAL A 59 -1.42 -4.17 -10.02
CA VAL A 59 -1.32 -5.36 -9.18
C VAL A 59 -0.73 -6.50 -10.00
N ARG A 60 0.26 -7.19 -9.44
CA ARG A 60 0.87 -8.39 -10.03
C ARG A 60 0.84 -9.53 -9.04
N ASN A 61 -0.03 -10.50 -9.30
CA ASN A 61 -0.16 -11.74 -8.53
C ASN A 61 0.78 -12.82 -9.09
N LYS A 62 1.38 -13.59 -8.19
CA LYS A 62 2.20 -14.79 -8.42
C LYS A 62 1.85 -15.82 -7.35
N ASP A 63 2.29 -17.05 -7.53
CA ASP A 63 1.94 -18.19 -6.67
C ASP A 63 2.23 -17.99 -5.18
N HIS A 64 3.30 -17.27 -4.86
CA HIS A 64 3.77 -17.08 -3.47
C HIS A 64 3.79 -15.62 -3.03
N PHE A 65 3.47 -14.69 -3.93
CA PHE A 65 3.47 -13.28 -3.60
C PHE A 65 2.54 -12.46 -4.49
N SER A 66 2.12 -11.32 -3.95
CA SER A 66 1.50 -10.26 -4.73
C SER A 66 2.24 -8.94 -4.55
N ARG A 67 2.32 -8.17 -5.63
CA ARG A 67 2.93 -6.84 -5.64
C ARG A 67 1.93 -5.80 -6.12
N LEU A 68 1.67 -4.81 -5.27
CA LEU A 68 0.93 -3.61 -5.62
C LEU A 68 1.92 -2.48 -5.87
N THR A 69 1.80 -1.83 -7.03
CA THR A 69 2.59 -0.65 -7.40
C THR A 69 1.65 0.50 -7.69
N ILE A 70 1.89 1.63 -7.03
CA ILE A 70 1.20 2.89 -7.32
C ILE A 70 2.27 3.83 -7.88
N VAL A 71 2.13 4.23 -9.14
CA VAL A 71 2.98 5.24 -9.79
C VAL A 71 2.32 6.61 -9.64
N ASP A 72 3.09 7.69 -9.78
CA ASP A 72 2.57 9.06 -9.74
C ASP A 72 1.56 9.28 -8.59
N LEU A 73 2.03 9.11 -7.35
CA LEU A 73 1.18 9.09 -6.18
C LEU A 73 0.37 10.38 -6.04
N GLU A 74 -0.95 10.26 -6.01
CA GLU A 74 -1.89 11.37 -5.79
C GLU A 74 -2.26 11.48 -4.31
N VAL A 75 -2.77 12.65 -3.92
CA VAL A 75 -3.33 12.90 -2.58
C VAL A 75 -4.44 11.90 -2.25
N LEU A 76 -5.28 11.59 -3.24
CA LEU A 76 -6.39 10.65 -3.12
C LEU A 76 -5.94 9.21 -2.91
N ASN A 77 -4.65 8.87 -3.09
CA ASN A 77 -4.14 7.53 -2.84
C ASN A 77 -3.90 7.25 -1.34
N SER A 78 -3.95 8.24 -0.45
CA SER A 78 -3.86 7.99 1.00
C SER A 78 -4.95 7.03 1.48
N GLY A 79 -4.60 6.21 2.48
CA GLY A 79 -5.51 5.20 3.00
C GLY A 79 -4.80 4.02 3.66
N PHE A 80 -5.59 3.04 4.09
CA PHE A 80 -5.10 1.78 4.61
C PHE A 80 -5.15 0.72 3.52
N TYR A 81 -3.99 0.22 3.12
CA TYR A 81 -3.84 -0.83 2.12
C TYR A 81 -3.69 -2.17 2.82
N GLU A 82 -4.59 -3.11 2.52
CA GLU A 82 -4.58 -4.47 3.07
C GLU A 82 -4.30 -5.47 1.95
N CYS A 83 -3.27 -6.29 2.12
CA CYS A 83 -3.06 -7.51 1.35
C CYS A 83 -3.78 -8.66 2.04
N ILE A 84 -4.50 -9.46 1.26
CA ILE A 84 -5.24 -10.62 1.73
C ILE A 84 -4.77 -11.82 0.91
N ALA A 85 -4.32 -12.88 1.59
CA ALA A 85 -4.00 -14.16 0.99
C ALA A 85 -4.96 -15.22 1.52
N THR A 86 -5.57 -15.99 0.63
CA THR A 86 -6.62 -16.97 0.96
C THR A 86 -6.36 -18.31 0.28
N ASN A 87 -6.58 -19.40 0.99
CA ASN A 87 -6.71 -20.75 0.44
C ASN A 87 -7.77 -21.54 1.24
N SER A 88 -7.91 -22.85 0.99
CA SER A 88 -8.86 -23.71 1.72
C SER A 88 -8.57 -23.86 3.22
N ALA A 89 -7.35 -23.55 3.68
CA ALA A 89 -7.01 -23.57 5.10
C ALA A 89 -7.50 -22.32 5.85
N GLY A 90 -7.72 -21.21 5.13
CA GLY A 90 -8.17 -19.96 5.71
C GLY A 90 -7.65 -18.73 4.99
N THR A 91 -7.59 -17.62 5.73
CA THR A 91 -7.20 -16.30 5.22
C THR A 91 -6.22 -15.62 6.17
N VAL A 92 -5.16 -15.04 5.62
CA VAL A 92 -4.18 -14.24 6.34
C VAL A 92 -4.05 -12.85 5.70
N LYS A 93 -3.71 -11.85 6.51
CA LYS A 93 -3.77 -10.45 6.09
C LYS A 93 -2.63 -9.63 6.69
N THR A 94 -2.14 -8.67 5.92
CA THR A 94 -1.18 -7.67 6.38
C THR A 94 -1.55 -6.32 5.78
N GLY A 95 -1.38 -5.25 6.55
CA GLY A 95 -1.83 -3.92 6.16
C GLY A 95 -0.81 -2.83 6.41
N SER A 96 -0.97 -1.71 5.70
CA SER A 96 -0.09 -0.56 5.78
C SER A 96 -0.88 0.74 5.61
N LYS A 97 -0.60 1.73 6.46
CA LYS A 97 -1.12 3.09 6.32
C LYS A 97 -0.25 3.87 5.34
N LEU A 98 -0.82 4.34 4.23
CA LEU A 98 -0.16 5.28 3.33
C LEU A 98 -0.56 6.71 3.70
N LYS A 99 0.45 7.55 3.92
CA LYS A 99 0.31 9.00 4.09
C LYS A 99 1.10 9.72 2.99
N ASN A 100 0.45 10.63 2.29
CA ASN A 100 1.11 11.50 1.32
C ASN A 100 1.73 12.74 2.00
N LYS A 101 2.90 13.18 1.52
CA LYS A 101 3.53 14.47 1.86
C LYS A 101 3.55 15.35 0.61
N TYR A 102 3.17 16.62 0.75
CA TYR A 102 3.35 17.60 -0.32
C TYR A 102 4.81 18.07 -0.36
N VAL A 103 5.37 18.26 -1.56
CA VAL A 103 6.53 19.13 -1.73
C VAL A 103 5.99 20.54 -1.91
N TRP A 104 5.84 21.29 -0.82
CA TRP A 104 5.78 22.74 -0.95
C TRP A 104 7.22 23.21 -1.21
N SER A 105 7.43 23.91 -2.32
CA SER A 105 8.73 24.53 -2.61
C SER A 105 9.04 25.54 -1.52
N LYS A 106 10.15 25.36 -0.79
CA LYS A 106 10.74 26.43 0.05
C LYS A 106 11.16 27.66 -0.78
N ARG A 107 11.10 27.57 -2.11
CA ARG A 107 11.60 28.54 -3.08
C ARG A 107 10.49 29.34 -3.78
N CYS A 108 9.27 29.35 -3.23
CA CYS A 108 8.20 30.27 -3.64
C CYS A 108 7.64 31.02 -2.41
N VAL A 109 8.50 31.72 -1.68
CA VAL A 109 8.09 32.96 -1.01
C VAL A 109 8.39 34.09 -1.99
N ARG A 110 7.47 34.38 -2.92
CA ARG A 110 7.35 35.80 -3.31
C ARG A 110 6.86 36.46 -2.03
N HIS A 111 7.71 37.30 -1.45
CA HIS A 111 7.29 38.31 -0.48
C HIS A 111 5.95 38.89 -0.95
N LEU A 112 4.87 38.58 -0.23
CA LEU A 112 3.77 39.52 -0.14
C LEU A 112 4.26 40.51 0.90
N GLU A 113 4.82 41.62 0.43
CA GLU A 113 4.98 42.80 1.28
C GLU A 113 3.59 43.15 1.80
N VAL A 114 3.38 42.94 3.09
CA VAL A 114 2.23 43.47 3.82
C VAL A 114 2.48 44.97 3.91
N PRO A 115 1.63 45.86 3.37
CA PRO A 115 1.83 47.30 3.54
C PRO A 115 1.76 47.62 5.04
N GLU A 116 2.75 48.35 5.52
CA GLU A 116 2.75 48.89 6.89
C GLU A 116 1.46 49.70 7.12
N THR A 117 0.85 49.42 8.27
CA THR A 117 -0.16 50.18 9.00
C THR A 117 -0.50 51.57 8.45
N ILE A 118 -1.77 51.77 8.10
CA ILE A 118 -2.36 53.12 8.05
C ILE A 118 -2.59 53.54 9.51
N GLU A 119 -1.81 54.51 9.97
CA GLU A 119 -2.16 55.28 11.17
C GLU A 119 -3.40 56.13 10.88
N LEU A 120 -4.36 56.10 11.81
CA LEU A 120 -5.32 57.17 12.08
C LEU A 120 -5.49 57.30 13.60
#